data_AF-A0A3A8T1F4-F1
#
_entry.id   AF-A0A3A8T1F4-F1
#
_cell.length_a   1.000
_cell.length_b   1.000
_cell.length_c   1.000
_cell.angle_alpha   90.00
_cell.angle_beta   90.00
_cell.angle_gamma   90.00
#
_symmetry.space_group_name_H-M   'P 1'
#
loop_
_entity.id
_entity.type
_entity.pdbx_description
1 polymer ?
#
loop_
_entity_poly.entity_id
_entity_poly.type
_entity_poly.pdbx_seq_one_letter_code
_entity_poly.pdbx_strand_id
1 'polypeptide(L)'
;MSMVSRRFRRLAVALVGAGAWVSAGCGELPTPQENTPSQVVIQDAAVLNDSTRTEWSFGQLVTAMSGPVAPSDFVRDNLPRWAGQDATTGTLVARLLETWPTLADGSLDLAKAPLRLESIVHHPEAFDVSRGSAGEARFVFGGVDASGNPLGLTVTLNYVLAARTPAEARDWTQRWQDLASRAPGSEAYKTALQALTDRVTTSPGQGRVAAASSNPRQQVGALLLDDTTPPSVAISSPAPASFLRGTFVITANASDDVGVTQVDFYDGATLIGSSTAAPFSVNWNTTGATSGNHTLTAQAFDAAGNSTTSSAVTVLVDNFAPVIITGVPQYNPTSQSYVRGIVTVGWSVTDQSLSGVAQTEFMQEGIVKATAPGYSGLTYNFTWDTRVLGNRSYSLALRATDNAGNVQTSTRSLIVDNQLPTSTLTSPANGAVVSGNVTLTANASDTQAMLQVVFEIDGVSTYFVGSSPYTRTWNTAGLSGTHTIVAIAYDRAGNSRRSNAVTVTVP
;
A
#
# COMPACT_ATOMS: atom_id res chain seq x y z
N MET A 1 -27.57 9.43 34.61
CA MET A 1 -27.47 8.08 35.21
C MET A 1 -26.64 7.21 34.28
N SER A 2 -25.49 6.71 34.77
CA SER A 2 -24.55 5.72 34.20
C SER A 2 -23.94 6.01 32.81
N MET A 3 -22.69 6.46 32.64
CA MET A 3 -21.38 5.79 32.86
C MET A 3 -21.32 4.34 32.37
N VAL A 4 -20.54 4.07 31.31
CA VAL A 4 -19.60 2.93 31.20
C VAL A 4 -18.42 3.34 30.32
N SER A 5 -17.23 3.45 30.90
CA SER A 5 -15.95 3.67 30.20
C SER A 5 -15.37 2.33 29.72
N ARG A 6 -14.88 2.28 28.48
CA ARG A 6 -13.95 1.23 28.02
C ARG A 6 -12.61 1.89 27.70
N ARG A 7 -11.64 1.74 28.60
CA ARG A 7 -10.21 1.99 28.34
C ARG A 7 -9.52 0.63 28.27
N PHE A 8 -8.89 0.32 27.14
CA PHE A 8 -7.85 -0.70 27.07
C PHE A 8 -6.55 -0.02 26.61
N ARG A 9 -5.56 -0.06 27.50
CA ARG A 9 -4.16 0.35 27.29
C ARG A 9 -3.43 -0.73 26.49
N ARG A 10 -2.61 -0.33 25.52
CA ARG A 10 -1.39 -1.05 25.09
C ARG A 10 -0.34 0.01 24.76
N LEU A 11 0.76 0.05 25.52
CA LEU A 11 1.92 0.90 25.25
C LEU A 11 2.97 0.00 24.58
N ALA A 12 3.42 0.38 23.39
CA ALA A 12 4.42 -0.35 22.60
C ALA A 12 5.84 0.16 22.91
N VAL A 13 6.79 -0.76 22.92
CA VAL A 13 8.24 -0.51 22.97
C VAL A 13 8.67 0.11 21.62
N ALA A 14 9.36 1.25 21.64
CA ALA A 14 9.97 1.86 20.47
C ALA A 14 11.49 1.61 20.49
N LEU A 15 12.02 0.96 19.45
CA LEU A 15 13.43 1.03 19.05
C LEU A 15 13.53 0.80 17.54
N VAL A 16 14.03 1.82 16.83
CA VAL A 16 14.18 1.88 15.37
C VAL A 16 15.59 1.47 14.97
N GLY A 17 15.69 0.59 13.96
CA GLY A 17 16.62 0.71 12.83
C GLY A 17 18.10 0.35 13.03
N ALA A 18 18.50 -0.77 12.41
CA ALA A 18 19.88 -1.20 12.21
C ALA A 18 20.70 -0.20 11.37
N GLY A 19 21.79 0.32 11.94
CA GLY A 19 22.89 0.96 11.21
C GLY A 19 24.10 0.05 11.17
N ALA A 20 24.53 -0.36 9.97
CA ALA A 20 25.76 -1.11 9.76
C ALA A 20 26.98 -0.25 10.15
N TRP A 21 27.84 -0.75 11.04
CA TRP A 21 29.10 -0.11 11.37
C TRP A 21 30.25 -0.67 10.54
N VAL A 22 30.89 0.25 9.82
CA VAL A 22 32.17 0.06 9.14
C VAL A 22 33.24 -0.25 10.18
N SER A 23 34.07 -1.25 9.90
CA SER A 23 35.24 -1.61 10.69
C SER A 23 36.23 -0.44 10.77
N ALA A 24 36.49 0.07 11.97
CA ALA A 24 37.69 0.83 12.28
C ALA A 24 38.42 0.11 13.42
N GLY A 25 39.72 -0.10 13.21
CA GLY A 25 40.58 -0.94 14.04
C GLY A 25 40.79 -0.43 15.47
N CYS A 26 41.31 -1.35 16.29
CA CYS A 26 41.89 -1.18 17.61
C CYS A 26 41.91 0.26 18.20
N GLY A 27 41.10 0.50 19.24
CA GLY A 27 41.46 1.49 20.28
C GLY A 27 40.41 2.50 20.70
N GLU A 28 39.32 2.71 19.97
CA GLU A 28 38.27 3.67 20.36
C GLU A 28 36.92 2.97 20.55
N LEU A 29 36.28 3.23 21.70
CA LEU A 29 34.90 2.82 21.96
C LEU A 29 33.98 3.64 21.05
N PRO A 30 32.88 3.06 20.51
CA PRO A 30 31.90 3.83 19.77
C PRO A 30 31.41 4.98 20.65
N THR A 31 31.47 6.20 20.13
CA THR A 31 30.77 7.33 20.75
C THR A 31 29.27 7.01 20.80
N PRO A 32 28.54 7.39 21.88
CA PRO A 32 27.09 7.24 21.90
C PRO A 32 26.52 7.98 20.69
N GLN A 33 25.91 7.25 19.76
CA GLN A 33 25.16 7.84 18.65
C GLN A 33 24.00 8.64 19.23
N GLU A 34 23.63 9.76 18.60
CA GLU A 34 22.50 10.65 18.95
C GLU A 34 21.12 9.98 19.10
N ASN A 35 21.02 8.64 18.98
CA ASN A 35 19.79 7.86 18.96
C ASN A 35 19.76 6.67 19.96
N THR A 36 20.65 6.57 20.95
CA THR A 36 20.48 5.57 22.02
C THR A 36 19.43 6.03 23.04
N PRO A 37 18.38 5.24 23.34
CA PRO A 37 17.37 5.63 24.31
C PRO A 37 18.02 5.85 25.69
N SER A 38 17.69 6.98 26.33
CA SER A 38 18.14 7.34 27.66
C SER A 38 17.51 6.48 28.76
N GLN A 39 16.54 5.62 28.46
CA GLN A 39 16.00 4.65 29.40
C GLN A 39 15.18 3.61 28.64
N VAL A 40 15.19 2.36 29.11
CA VAL A 40 14.24 1.32 28.70
C VAL A 40 13.31 1.05 29.88
N VAL A 41 12.00 1.20 29.68
CA VAL A 41 10.99 1.00 30.72
C VAL A 41 10.01 -0.09 30.29
N ILE A 42 9.93 -1.16 31.08
CA ILE A 42 9.03 -2.28 30.87
C ILE A 42 7.82 -2.10 31.79
N GLN A 43 6.68 -1.77 31.18
CA GLN A 43 5.37 -1.59 31.84
C GLN A 43 4.27 -2.49 31.28
N ASP A 44 4.64 -3.48 30.46
CA ASP A 44 3.68 -4.37 29.84
C ASP A 44 2.91 -5.15 30.91
N ALA A 45 1.58 -5.04 30.91
CA ALA A 45 0.72 -5.68 31.89
C ALA A 45 0.83 -7.22 31.84
N ALA A 46 1.13 -7.81 30.69
CA ALA A 46 1.35 -9.25 30.54
C ALA A 46 2.66 -9.72 31.19
N VAL A 47 3.59 -8.80 31.46
CA VAL A 47 4.85 -9.06 32.18
C VAL A 47 4.65 -8.75 33.67
N LEU A 48 4.10 -7.58 34.00
CA LEU A 48 4.00 -7.11 35.39
C LEU A 48 2.90 -7.78 36.22
N ASN A 49 1.85 -8.30 35.58
CA ASN A 49 0.71 -8.93 36.26
C ASN A 49 0.67 -10.45 36.04
N ASP A 50 1.75 -11.05 35.57
CA ASP A 50 1.82 -12.49 35.38
C ASP A 50 1.91 -13.20 36.74
N SER A 51 0.76 -13.64 37.26
CA SER A 51 0.68 -14.35 38.53
C SER A 51 1.38 -15.72 38.52
N THR A 52 1.78 -16.24 37.36
CA THR A 52 2.50 -17.51 37.22
C THR A 52 4.02 -17.35 37.37
N ARG A 53 4.52 -16.11 37.34
CA ARG A 53 5.94 -15.78 37.46
C ARG A 53 6.20 -14.97 38.72
N THR A 54 6.97 -15.54 39.65
CA THR A 54 7.29 -14.90 40.93
C THR A 54 8.68 -14.27 40.95
N GLU A 55 9.48 -14.42 39.90
CA GLU A 55 10.90 -14.04 39.91
C GLU A 55 11.12 -12.53 40.08
N TRP A 56 10.16 -11.70 39.65
CA TRP A 56 10.19 -10.25 39.86
C TRP A 56 9.31 -9.78 41.02
N SER A 57 8.78 -10.69 41.84
CA SER A 57 8.10 -10.29 43.06
C SER A 57 9.09 -9.62 44.02
N PHE A 58 8.59 -8.64 44.79
CA PHE A 58 9.42 -7.95 45.78
C PHE A 58 10.09 -8.95 46.73
N GLY A 59 9.34 -9.96 47.17
CA GLY A 59 9.83 -10.99 48.07
C GLY A 59 11.04 -11.77 47.51
N GLN A 60 10.99 -12.17 46.25
CA GLN A 60 12.11 -12.89 45.61
C GLN A 60 13.35 -11.99 45.46
N LEU A 61 13.18 -10.77 44.96
CA LEU A 61 14.29 -9.84 44.76
C LEU A 61 14.96 -9.45 46.08
N VAL A 62 14.18 -9.20 47.14
CA VAL A 62 14.74 -8.86 48.44
C VAL A 62 15.34 -10.07 49.15
N THR A 63 14.81 -11.28 48.93
CA THR A 63 15.46 -12.50 49.40
C THR A 63 16.87 -12.63 48.80
N ALA A 64 17.02 -12.39 47.50
CA ALA A 64 18.33 -12.36 46.85
C ALA A 64 19.23 -11.23 47.39
N MET A 65 18.66 -10.03 47.63
CA MET A 65 19.39 -8.87 48.15
C MET A 65 19.84 -9.02 49.61
N SER A 66 19.10 -9.81 50.41
CA SER A 66 19.32 -9.92 51.86
C SER A 66 20.62 -10.63 52.26
N GLY A 67 21.23 -11.38 51.33
CA GLY A 67 22.48 -12.09 51.56
C GLY A 67 22.38 -13.02 52.78
N PRO A 68 23.24 -12.86 53.81
CA PRO A 68 23.20 -13.71 55.01
C PRO A 68 22.12 -13.30 56.04
N VAL A 69 21.45 -12.16 55.86
CA VAL A 69 20.42 -11.67 56.79
C VAL A 69 19.08 -12.34 56.45
N ALA A 70 18.31 -12.74 57.46
CA ALA A 70 16.97 -13.28 57.24
C ALA A 70 16.13 -12.26 56.44
N PRO A 71 15.49 -12.64 55.32
CA PRO A 71 14.81 -11.69 54.43
C PRO A 71 13.74 -10.83 55.14
N SER A 72 13.01 -11.40 56.09
CA SER A 72 12.02 -10.68 56.92
C SER A 72 12.68 -9.55 57.73
N ASP A 73 13.81 -9.85 58.37
CA ASP A 73 14.54 -8.89 59.20
C ASP A 73 15.21 -7.82 58.32
N PHE A 74 15.75 -8.25 57.17
CA PHE A 74 16.28 -7.33 56.17
C PHE A 74 15.22 -6.31 55.73
N VAL A 75 14.00 -6.74 55.45
CA VAL A 75 12.89 -5.84 55.08
C VAL A 75 12.54 -4.88 56.22
N ARG A 76 12.40 -5.40 57.46
CA ARG A 76 12.06 -4.59 58.64
C ARG A 76 13.11 -3.53 58.95
N ASP A 77 14.38 -3.86 58.79
CA ASP A 77 15.48 -2.95 59.07
C ASP A 77 15.69 -1.94 57.95
N ASN A 78 15.50 -2.35 56.69
CA ASN A 78 15.88 -1.53 55.55
C ASN A 78 14.75 -0.66 55.00
N LEU A 79 13.48 -1.10 54.99
CA LEU A 79 12.38 -0.26 54.49
C LEU A 79 12.29 1.09 55.25
N PRO A 80 12.38 1.15 56.59
CA PRO A 80 12.38 2.42 57.32
C PRO A 80 13.64 3.25 57.04
N ARG A 81 14.80 2.60 56.87
CA ARG A 81 16.06 3.31 56.54
C ARG A 81 16.02 3.93 55.14
N TRP A 82 15.49 3.18 54.17
CA TRP A 82 15.34 3.62 52.79
C TRP A 82 14.33 4.77 52.64
N ALA A 83 13.39 4.91 53.57
CA ALA A 83 12.48 6.05 53.65
C ALA A 83 13.19 7.36 54.05
N GLY A 84 14.38 7.26 54.63
CA GLY A 84 15.13 8.41 55.14
C GLY A 84 14.40 9.12 56.27
N GLN A 85 14.54 10.45 56.33
CA GLN A 85 13.91 11.29 57.37
C GLN A 85 12.53 11.85 56.97
N ASP A 86 11.95 11.39 55.86
CA ASP A 86 10.65 11.88 55.42
C ASP A 86 9.52 11.29 56.29
N ALA A 87 8.88 12.14 57.09
CA ALA A 87 7.88 11.71 58.07
C ALA A 87 6.65 11.05 57.42
N THR A 88 6.25 11.51 56.23
CA THR A 88 5.15 10.93 55.46
C THR A 88 5.51 9.52 54.97
N THR A 89 6.73 9.34 54.47
CA THR A 89 7.24 8.06 54.00
C THR A 89 7.36 7.08 55.15
N GLY A 90 7.91 7.54 56.28
CA GLY A 90 8.03 6.73 57.50
C GLY A 90 6.67 6.23 58.00
N THR A 91 5.63 7.06 57.93
CA THR A 91 4.26 6.68 58.31
C THR A 91 3.68 5.62 57.36
N LEU A 92 3.88 5.79 56.05
CA LEU A 92 3.41 4.82 55.05
C LEU A 92 4.16 3.48 55.14
N VAL A 93 5.48 3.51 55.41
CA VAL A 93 6.27 2.30 55.65
C VAL A 93 5.83 1.58 56.91
N ALA A 94 5.57 2.32 58.00
CA ALA A 94 5.05 1.73 59.23
C ALA A 94 3.70 1.04 59.00
N ARG A 95 2.79 1.70 58.28
CA ARG A 95 1.49 1.12 57.90
C ARG A 95 1.63 -0.11 56.99
N LEU A 96 2.55 -0.07 56.02
CA LEU A 96 2.84 -1.20 55.14
C LEU A 96 3.34 -2.40 55.96
N LEU A 97 4.27 -2.19 56.89
CA LEU A 97 4.83 -3.23 57.75
C LEU A 97 3.80 -3.79 58.75
N GLU A 98 2.92 -2.94 59.29
CA GLU A 98 1.84 -3.35 60.21
C GLU A 98 0.82 -4.26 59.54
N THR A 99 0.51 -3.98 58.26
CA THR A 99 -0.48 -4.74 57.48
C THR A 99 0.12 -5.89 56.68
N TRP A 100 1.43 -6.11 56.78
CA TRP A 100 2.13 -7.16 56.07
C TRP A 100 1.79 -8.54 56.68
N PRO A 101 1.30 -9.51 55.89
CA PRO A 101 0.99 -10.85 56.40
C PRO A 101 2.21 -11.53 57.04
N THR A 102 2.01 -12.22 58.16
CA THR A 102 3.10 -12.91 58.86
C THR A 102 2.92 -14.43 58.81
N LEU A 103 4.05 -15.14 58.88
CA LEU A 103 4.08 -16.57 59.12
C LEU A 103 3.86 -16.87 60.61
N ALA A 104 3.68 -18.15 60.96
CA ALA A 104 3.38 -18.58 62.33
C ALA A 104 4.50 -18.24 63.35
N ASP A 105 5.73 -18.05 62.89
CA ASP A 105 6.90 -17.65 63.69
C ASP A 105 7.02 -16.12 63.84
N GLY A 106 6.09 -15.35 63.26
CA GLY A 106 6.09 -13.90 63.28
C GLY A 106 6.99 -13.25 62.22
N SER A 107 7.63 -14.00 61.32
CA SER A 107 8.35 -13.42 60.19
C SER A 107 7.38 -12.85 59.14
N LEU A 108 7.81 -11.86 58.36
CA LEU A 108 7.04 -11.38 57.21
C LEU A 108 6.88 -12.49 56.15
N ASP A 109 5.67 -12.73 55.68
CA ASP A 109 5.39 -13.62 54.54
C ASP A 109 5.74 -12.87 53.24
N LEU A 110 6.95 -13.11 52.74
CA LEU A 110 7.43 -12.44 51.53
C LEU A 110 6.74 -12.89 50.25
N ALA A 111 6.07 -14.04 50.25
CA ALA A 111 5.25 -14.48 49.12
C ALA A 111 3.97 -13.63 48.99
N LYS A 112 3.56 -12.96 50.08
CA LYS A 112 2.41 -12.05 50.13
C LYS A 112 2.82 -10.61 50.40
N ALA A 113 3.99 -10.22 49.90
CA ALA A 113 4.47 -8.85 50.01
C ALA A 113 3.40 -7.86 49.46
N PRO A 114 2.97 -6.85 50.24
CA PRO A 114 2.01 -5.83 49.81
C PRO A 114 2.66 -4.80 48.86
N LEU A 115 3.47 -5.27 47.92
CA LEU A 115 4.25 -4.49 46.97
C LEU A 115 4.10 -5.11 45.58
N ARG A 116 3.40 -4.38 44.70
CA ARG A 116 3.15 -4.80 43.32
C ARG A 116 4.20 -4.21 42.40
N LEU A 117 4.76 -5.02 41.51
CA LEU A 117 5.70 -4.54 40.51
C LEU A 117 4.97 -3.60 39.52
N GLU A 118 5.49 -2.39 39.38
CA GLU A 118 4.93 -1.33 38.52
C GLU A 118 5.82 -1.05 37.30
N SER A 119 7.12 -1.31 37.38
CA SER A 119 8.01 -1.31 36.21
C SER A 119 9.35 -2.01 36.47
N ILE A 120 9.97 -2.46 35.38
CA ILE A 120 11.39 -2.79 35.31
C ILE A 120 12.05 -1.77 34.40
N VAL A 121 13.13 -1.17 34.87
CA VAL A 121 13.78 -0.04 34.21
C VAL A 121 15.25 -0.38 33.95
N HIS A 122 15.77 0.06 32.82
CA HIS A 122 17.20 0.09 32.54
C HIS A 122 17.63 1.49 32.09
N HIS A 123 18.71 1.98 32.68
CA HIS A 123 19.37 3.24 32.37
C HIS A 123 20.74 2.94 31.73
N PRO A 124 20.82 2.86 30.39
CA PRO A 124 22.09 2.63 29.68
C PRO A 124 23.02 3.85 29.72
N GLU A 125 22.51 5.05 29.98
CA GLU A 125 23.25 6.31 30.08
C GLU A 125 24.09 6.42 31.37
N ALA A 126 23.80 5.60 32.39
CA ALA A 126 24.63 5.45 33.58
C ALA A 126 25.91 4.59 33.35
N PHE A 127 26.28 4.41 32.07
CA PHE A 127 27.44 3.67 31.62
C PHE A 127 28.75 4.34 32.06
N ASP A 128 29.57 3.60 32.83
CA ASP A 128 30.88 4.07 33.24
C ASP A 128 31.84 2.87 33.37
N VAL A 129 32.47 2.51 32.25
CA VAL A 129 33.49 1.44 32.19
C VAL A 129 34.70 1.74 33.07
N SER A 130 35.01 3.01 33.37
CA SER A 130 36.10 3.35 34.29
C SER A 130 35.76 3.01 35.75
N ARG A 131 34.46 2.91 36.06
CA ARG A 131 33.92 2.45 37.35
C ARG A 131 33.39 1.02 37.32
N GLY A 132 33.58 0.30 36.21
CA GLY A 132 33.16 -1.09 36.07
C GLY A 132 31.64 -1.28 35.92
N SER A 133 30.93 -0.30 35.36
CA SER A 133 29.45 -0.28 35.23
C SER A 133 28.99 -0.20 33.77
N ALA A 134 28.00 -1.02 33.41
CA ALA A 134 27.26 -1.01 32.14
C ALA A 134 25.92 -0.25 32.22
N GLY A 135 25.66 0.49 33.32
CA GLY A 135 24.42 1.21 33.54
C GLY A 135 23.73 0.80 34.83
N GLU A 136 22.47 1.22 34.99
CA GLU A 136 21.63 0.88 36.13
C GLU A 136 20.40 0.09 35.68
N ALA A 137 19.90 -0.79 36.53
CA ALA A 137 18.57 -1.37 36.40
C ALA A 137 17.78 -1.16 37.69
N ARG A 138 16.48 -0.88 37.56
CA ARG A 138 15.59 -0.63 38.70
C ARG A 138 14.34 -1.49 38.62
N PHE A 139 13.91 -1.99 39.76
CA PHE A 139 12.59 -2.61 39.94
C PHE A 139 11.77 -1.68 40.81
N VAL A 140 10.65 -1.20 40.27
CA VAL A 140 9.79 -0.21 40.94
C VAL A 140 8.54 -0.92 41.42
N PHE A 141 8.23 -0.77 42.71
CA PHE A 141 7.08 -1.37 43.36
C PHE A 141 6.15 -0.32 43.94
N GLY A 142 4.86 -0.49 43.71
CA GLY A 142 3.80 0.27 44.39
C GLY A 142 3.31 -0.47 45.62
N GLY A 143 3.29 0.20 46.78
CA GLY A 143 2.68 -0.31 48.00
C GLY A 143 1.16 -0.39 47.88
N VAL A 144 0.57 -1.47 48.38
CA VAL A 144 -0.88 -1.67 48.43
C VAL A 144 -1.37 -1.99 49.84
N ASP A 145 -2.60 -1.62 50.16
CA ASP A 145 -3.24 -2.00 51.42
C ASP A 145 -3.73 -3.45 51.39
N ALA A 146 -4.27 -3.94 52.52
CA ALA A 146 -4.81 -5.30 52.63
C ALA A 146 -5.97 -5.60 51.65
N SER A 147 -6.59 -4.56 51.06
CA SER A 147 -7.64 -4.69 50.04
C SER A 147 -7.10 -4.56 48.61
N GLY A 148 -5.78 -4.39 48.45
CA GLY A 148 -5.11 -4.21 47.16
C GLY A 148 -5.15 -2.78 46.62
N ASN A 149 -5.61 -1.78 47.39
CA ASN A 149 -5.64 -0.40 46.94
C ASN A 149 -4.25 0.25 47.08
N PRO A 150 -3.84 1.15 46.16
CA PRO A 150 -2.56 1.84 46.26
C PRO A 150 -2.41 2.65 47.56
N LEU A 151 -1.32 2.46 48.29
CA LEU A 151 -0.96 3.23 49.49
C LEU A 151 -0.24 4.55 49.19
N GLY A 152 0.03 4.84 47.92
CA GLY A 152 0.86 6.01 47.55
C GLY A 152 2.31 5.89 48.05
N LEU A 153 2.80 4.66 48.23
CA LEU A 153 4.17 4.35 48.59
C LEU A 153 4.88 3.74 47.38
N THR A 154 6.09 4.20 47.07
CA THR A 154 6.93 3.57 46.03
C THR A 154 8.23 3.06 46.65
N VAL A 155 8.56 1.82 46.32
CA VAL A 155 9.83 1.19 46.71
C VAL A 155 10.60 0.87 45.44
N THR A 156 11.83 1.37 45.35
CA THR A 156 12.69 1.11 44.20
C THR A 156 13.90 0.31 44.64
N LEU A 157 14.14 -0.82 43.96
CA LEU A 157 15.36 -1.62 44.11
C LEU A 157 16.29 -1.29 42.94
N ASN A 158 17.42 -0.65 43.24
CA ASN A 158 18.42 -0.23 42.25
C ASN A 158 19.58 -1.22 42.20
N TYR A 159 20.03 -1.55 40.99
CA TYR A 159 21.13 -2.47 40.74
C TYR A 159 22.09 -1.83 39.74
N VAL A 160 23.37 -1.80 40.08
CA VAL A 160 24.43 -1.42 39.15
C VAL A 160 24.75 -2.62 38.27
N LEU A 161 24.78 -2.43 36.95
CA LEU A 161 25.11 -3.49 36.01
C LEU A 161 26.62 -3.67 35.93
N ALA A 162 27.17 -4.72 36.52
CA ALA A 162 28.62 -4.93 36.49
C ALA A 162 29.15 -5.18 35.06
N ALA A 163 30.19 -4.42 34.66
CA ALA A 163 30.96 -4.64 33.45
C ALA A 163 32.41 -4.16 33.63
N ARG A 164 33.36 -5.10 33.76
CA ARG A 164 34.78 -4.85 33.97
C ARG A 164 35.58 -4.76 32.68
N THR A 165 34.99 -5.18 31.57
CA THR A 165 35.59 -5.12 30.24
C THR A 165 34.64 -4.50 29.22
N PRO A 166 35.16 -3.86 28.15
CA PRO A 166 34.34 -3.44 27.02
C PRO A 166 33.52 -4.56 26.37
N ALA A 167 33.97 -5.81 26.46
CA ALA A 167 33.23 -6.96 25.94
C ALA A 167 31.99 -7.26 26.81
N GLU A 168 32.11 -7.19 28.14
CA GLU A 168 30.97 -7.35 29.06
C GLU A 168 29.94 -6.23 28.90
N ALA A 169 30.39 -5.00 28.69
CA ALA A 169 29.54 -3.86 28.36
C ALA A 169 28.73 -4.09 27.07
N ARG A 170 29.39 -4.52 25.99
CA ARG A 170 28.71 -4.84 24.73
C ARG A 170 27.73 -5.99 24.86
N ASP A 171 28.04 -7.00 25.67
CA ASP A 171 27.13 -8.12 25.95
C ASP A 171 25.85 -7.66 26.68
N TRP A 172 25.96 -6.70 27.61
CA TRP A 172 24.77 -6.07 28.21
C TRP A 172 23.89 -5.39 27.16
N THR A 173 24.48 -4.54 26.31
CA THR A 173 23.75 -3.84 25.24
C THR A 173 23.09 -4.82 24.27
N GLN A 174 23.81 -5.86 23.83
CA GLN A 174 23.29 -6.85 22.90
C GLN A 174 22.07 -7.58 23.47
N ARG A 175 22.09 -7.95 24.74
CA ARG A 175 20.97 -8.65 25.38
C ARG A 175 19.72 -7.79 25.47
N TRP A 176 19.88 -6.50 25.73
CA TRP A 176 18.77 -5.54 25.70
C TRP A 176 18.20 -5.35 24.28
N GLN A 177 19.06 -5.33 23.26
CA GLN A 177 18.63 -5.30 21.85
C GLN A 177 17.90 -6.59 21.45
N ASP A 178 18.43 -7.74 21.84
CA ASP A 178 17.78 -9.03 21.59
C ASP A 178 16.40 -9.07 22.24
N LEU A 179 16.24 -8.53 23.46
CA LEU A 179 14.94 -8.42 24.11
C LEU A 179 13.96 -7.57 23.29
N ALA A 180 14.42 -6.45 22.73
CA ALA A 180 13.60 -5.56 21.89
C ALA A 180 13.15 -6.22 20.57
N SER A 181 13.90 -7.19 20.05
CA SER A 181 13.49 -7.96 18.85
C SER A 181 12.34 -8.93 19.08
N ARG A 182 11.93 -9.16 20.34
CA ARG A 182 10.89 -10.13 20.72
C ARG A 182 9.57 -9.41 21.00
N ALA A 183 8.46 -10.06 20.66
CA ALA A 183 7.12 -9.53 20.94
C ALA A 183 6.90 -9.34 22.46
N PRO A 184 6.61 -8.10 22.94
CA PRO A 184 6.35 -7.83 24.35
C PRO A 184 5.28 -8.74 24.94
N GLY A 185 5.51 -9.22 26.17
CA GLY A 185 4.59 -10.11 26.88
C GLY A 185 4.55 -11.57 26.38
N SER A 186 5.26 -11.94 25.31
CA SER A 186 5.40 -13.35 24.89
C SER A 186 6.25 -14.16 25.86
N GLU A 187 6.09 -15.49 25.91
CA GLU A 187 6.95 -16.34 26.76
C GLU A 187 8.44 -16.27 26.38
N ALA A 188 8.74 -16.08 25.08
CA ALA A 188 10.11 -15.84 24.64
C ALA A 188 10.67 -14.51 25.17
N TYR A 189 9.85 -13.46 25.19
CA TYR A 189 10.22 -12.15 25.77
C TYR A 189 10.42 -12.26 27.29
N LYS A 190 9.47 -12.86 28.01
CA LYS A 190 9.56 -13.02 29.47
C LYS A 190 10.77 -13.86 29.88
N THR A 191 11.05 -14.94 29.17
CA THR A 191 12.22 -15.80 29.42
C THR A 191 13.53 -15.05 29.16
N ALA A 192 13.61 -14.26 28.09
CA ALA A 192 14.78 -13.43 27.81
C ALA A 192 14.96 -12.32 28.86
N LEU A 193 13.87 -11.67 29.26
CA LEU A 193 13.87 -10.65 30.31
C LEU A 193 14.27 -11.23 31.67
N GLN A 194 13.80 -12.44 31.99
CA GLN A 194 14.18 -13.15 33.20
C GLN A 194 15.68 -13.44 33.19
N ALA A 195 16.22 -14.05 32.14
CA ALA A 195 17.66 -14.31 32.04
C ALA A 195 18.51 -13.03 32.16
N LEU A 196 18.01 -11.91 31.64
CA LEU A 196 18.65 -10.61 31.78
C LEU A 196 18.60 -10.11 33.23
N THR A 197 17.43 -10.15 33.86
CA THR A 197 17.20 -9.66 35.23
C THR A 197 17.83 -10.56 36.29
N ASP A 198 17.92 -11.87 36.08
CA ASP A 198 18.68 -12.80 36.92
C ASP A 198 20.15 -12.40 36.97
N ARG A 199 20.71 -11.93 35.86
CA ARG A 199 22.06 -11.39 35.83
C ARG A 199 22.16 -10.05 36.57
N VAL A 200 21.14 -9.17 36.44
CA VAL A 200 21.09 -7.89 37.16
C VAL A 200 21.20 -8.10 38.67
N THR A 201 20.44 -9.06 39.20
CA THR A 201 20.32 -9.33 40.64
C THR A 201 21.54 -10.05 41.24
N THR A 202 22.52 -10.46 40.42
CA THR A 202 23.83 -10.95 40.92
C THR A 202 24.74 -9.83 41.43
N SER A 203 24.43 -8.56 41.11
CA SER A 203 25.18 -7.39 41.61
C SER A 203 24.57 -6.88 42.93
N PRO A 204 25.35 -6.32 43.88
CA PRO A 204 24.79 -5.82 45.13
C PRO A 204 23.79 -4.69 44.87
N GLY A 205 22.51 -4.94 45.15
CA GLY A 205 21.45 -3.93 45.00
C GLY A 205 21.38 -2.97 46.20
N GLN A 206 20.82 -1.78 45.98
CA GLN A 206 20.48 -0.82 47.02
C GLN A 206 19.01 -0.42 46.90
N GLY A 207 18.27 -0.37 48.01
CA GLY A 207 16.88 0.07 48.01
C GLY A 207 16.71 1.54 48.38
N ARG A 208 15.61 2.14 47.91
CA ARG A 208 15.14 3.49 48.27
C ARG A 208 13.62 3.49 48.40
N VAL A 209 13.08 4.23 49.37
CA VAL A 209 11.62 4.36 49.61
C VAL A 209 11.25 5.84 49.63
N ALA A 210 10.12 6.20 49.02
CA ALA A 210 9.59 7.57 49.05
C ALA A 210 8.06 7.57 49.18
N ALA A 211 7.53 8.49 50.00
CA ALA A 211 6.13 8.86 50.04
C ALA A 211 5.79 9.54 48.71
N ALA A 212 4.56 9.36 48.25
CA ALA A 212 4.02 10.12 47.14
C ALA A 212 3.80 11.60 47.53
N SER A 213 4.85 12.35 47.89
CA SER A 213 4.87 13.82 47.77
C SER A 213 5.20 14.27 46.35
N SER A 214 5.51 13.32 45.47
CA SER A 214 5.22 13.38 44.05
C SER A 214 4.86 11.96 43.65
N ASN A 215 3.61 11.75 43.29
CA ASN A 215 3.14 10.49 42.74
C ASN A 215 4.10 10.13 41.56
N PRO A 216 4.66 8.94 41.39
CA PRO A 216 5.32 8.58 40.14
C PRO A 216 4.36 8.68 38.96
N ARG A 217 3.03 8.60 39.20
CA ARG A 217 1.99 8.98 38.23
C ARG A 217 1.81 10.49 38.01
N GLN A 218 2.38 11.34 38.86
CA GLN A 218 2.52 12.80 38.67
C GLN A 218 3.96 13.22 38.33
N GLN A 219 4.97 12.36 38.38
CA GLN A 219 6.27 12.63 37.76
C GLN A 219 6.31 12.13 36.31
N VAL A 220 5.62 11.01 36.03
CA VAL A 220 5.19 10.63 34.67
C VAL A 220 4.00 11.49 34.23
N GLY A 221 3.20 12.00 35.17
CA GLY A 221 2.16 12.99 34.89
C GLY A 221 2.71 14.39 34.64
N ALA A 222 3.80 14.80 35.28
CA ALA A 222 4.49 16.07 35.00
C ALA A 222 5.32 15.96 33.72
N LEU A 223 6.00 14.84 33.44
CA LEU A 223 6.68 14.65 32.15
C LEU A 223 5.72 14.41 30.96
N LEU A 224 4.46 14.05 31.20
CA LEU A 224 3.41 13.96 30.17
C LEU A 224 2.44 15.16 30.17
N LEU A 225 2.55 16.12 31.10
CA LEU A 225 1.76 17.37 31.11
C LEU A 225 2.63 18.62 30.96
N ASP A 226 3.94 18.50 31.18
CA ASP A 226 4.98 19.53 30.95
C ASP A 226 5.83 19.22 29.71
N ASP A 227 5.56 18.11 29.02
CA ASP A 227 6.09 17.90 27.67
C ASP A 227 5.49 18.98 26.76
N THR A 228 6.39 19.81 26.22
CA THR A 228 6.08 20.94 25.34
C THR A 228 6.70 20.75 23.96
N THR A 229 7.40 19.64 23.73
CA THR A 229 8.01 19.32 22.46
C THR A 229 6.96 18.63 21.61
N PRO A 230 6.56 19.19 20.46
CA PRO A 230 5.62 18.51 19.61
C PRO A 230 6.32 17.39 18.81
N PRO A 231 5.59 16.32 18.47
CA PRO A 231 6.14 15.21 17.70
C PRO A 231 6.62 15.66 16.31
N SER A 232 7.59 14.97 15.75
CA SER A 232 7.94 15.04 14.33
C SER A 232 7.14 14.01 13.54
N VAL A 233 6.69 14.36 12.32
CA VAL A 233 5.96 13.44 11.45
C VAL A 233 6.17 13.75 9.96
N ALA A 234 6.36 12.70 9.16
CA ALA A 234 6.41 12.78 7.70
C ALA A 234 5.75 11.57 7.06
N ILE A 235 4.92 11.80 6.04
CA ILE A 235 4.42 10.72 5.17
C ILE A 235 5.61 10.11 4.42
N SER A 236 5.79 8.80 4.55
CA SER A 236 6.85 8.03 3.88
C SER A 236 6.37 7.30 2.63
N SER A 237 5.07 7.05 2.52
CA SER A 237 4.40 6.56 1.31
C SER A 237 2.95 7.06 1.31
N PRO A 238 2.42 7.55 0.18
CA PRO A 238 3.01 7.58 -1.16
C PRO A 238 4.10 8.65 -1.33
N ALA A 239 4.90 8.54 -2.40
CA ALA A 239 5.79 9.61 -2.83
C ALA A 239 4.99 10.77 -3.46
N PRO A 240 5.49 12.02 -3.44
CA PRO A 240 4.87 13.13 -4.15
C PRO A 240 4.64 12.83 -5.63
N ALA A 241 3.51 13.30 -6.17
CA ALA A 241 3.02 13.09 -7.54
C ALA A 241 2.74 11.63 -7.92
N SER A 242 2.58 10.73 -6.95
CA SER A 242 2.14 9.35 -7.23
C SER A 242 0.71 9.30 -7.76
N PHE A 243 0.44 8.35 -8.65
CA PHE A 243 -0.90 7.98 -9.08
C PHE A 243 -1.45 6.86 -8.20
N LEU A 244 -2.65 7.05 -7.63
CA LEU A 244 -3.27 6.12 -6.71
C LEU A 244 -4.61 5.62 -7.24
N ARG A 245 -4.91 4.35 -6.94
CA ARG A 245 -6.18 3.71 -7.26
C ARG A 245 -6.51 2.60 -6.27
N GLY A 246 -7.80 2.22 -6.20
CA GLY A 246 -8.25 1.13 -5.35
C GLY A 246 -7.97 1.37 -3.88
N THR A 247 -7.33 0.41 -3.21
CA THR A 247 -6.89 0.58 -1.82
C THR A 247 -5.39 0.79 -1.78
N PHE A 248 -4.95 1.90 -1.18
CA PHE A 248 -3.55 2.26 -1.01
C PHE A 248 -3.18 2.34 0.47
N VAL A 249 -2.00 1.83 0.84
CA VAL A 249 -1.49 1.93 2.21
C VAL A 249 -0.69 3.21 2.35
N ILE A 250 -1.20 4.15 3.13
CA ILE A 250 -0.46 5.37 3.50
C ILE A 250 0.38 5.03 4.73
N THR A 251 1.65 5.41 4.73
CA THR A 251 2.57 5.21 5.85
C THR A 251 3.20 6.52 6.27
N ALA A 252 3.45 6.68 7.56
CA ALA A 252 4.18 7.82 8.10
C ALA A 252 5.25 7.38 9.09
N ASN A 253 6.34 8.15 9.13
CA ASN A 253 7.34 8.08 10.18
C ASN A 253 7.03 9.20 11.17
N ALA A 254 6.81 8.84 12.43
CA ALA A 254 6.61 9.82 13.50
C ALA A 254 7.48 9.45 14.69
N SER A 255 8.07 10.46 15.32
CA SER A 255 8.94 10.33 16.50
C SER A 255 8.83 11.56 17.36
N ASP A 256 9.00 11.35 18.66
CA ASP A 256 8.87 12.37 19.68
C ASP A 256 9.85 12.03 20.82
N ASP A 257 10.22 13.00 21.66
CA ASP A 257 11.16 12.78 22.77
C ASP A 257 10.54 11.96 23.91
N VAL A 258 9.21 12.03 24.09
CA VAL A 258 8.48 11.22 25.09
C VAL A 258 7.67 10.10 24.42
N GLY A 259 7.09 10.36 23.25
CA GLY A 259 6.51 9.34 22.39
C GLY A 259 5.20 9.75 21.71
N VAL A 260 4.97 9.20 20.52
CA VAL A 260 3.76 9.43 19.73
C VAL A 260 2.65 8.47 20.17
N THR A 261 1.46 9.00 20.48
CA THR A 261 0.27 8.22 20.86
C THR A 261 -0.62 7.88 19.69
N GLN A 262 -0.67 8.76 18.69
CA GLN A 262 -1.59 8.66 17.56
C GLN A 262 -1.04 9.41 16.36
N VAL A 263 -1.23 8.85 15.17
CA VAL A 263 -1.04 9.54 13.90
C VAL A 263 -2.34 9.46 13.12
N ASP A 264 -2.95 10.60 12.86
CA ASP A 264 -4.13 10.75 12.03
C ASP A 264 -3.70 11.10 10.60
N PHE A 265 -4.28 10.42 9.62
CA PHE A 265 -4.00 10.63 8.20
C PHE A 265 -5.20 11.30 7.54
N TYR A 266 -4.95 12.37 6.80
CA TYR A 266 -5.97 13.20 6.18
C TYR A 266 -5.80 13.29 4.67
N ASP A 267 -6.93 13.44 3.98
CA ASP A 267 -7.04 13.95 2.62
C ASP A 267 -7.71 15.33 2.68
N GLY A 268 -6.93 16.39 2.51
CA GLY A 268 -7.37 17.75 2.81
C GLY A 268 -7.81 17.87 4.27
N ALA A 269 -9.10 18.11 4.49
CA ALA A 269 -9.70 18.18 5.83
C ALA A 269 -10.38 16.87 6.27
N THR A 270 -10.45 15.87 5.39
CA THR A 270 -11.18 14.62 5.66
C THR A 270 -10.25 13.60 6.31
N LEU A 271 -10.62 13.10 7.48
CA LEU A 271 -9.88 12.01 8.14
C LEU A 271 -10.05 10.71 7.33
N ILE A 272 -8.94 10.14 6.90
CA ILE A 272 -8.88 8.82 6.27
C ILE A 272 -8.91 7.75 7.36
N GLY A 273 -8.10 7.93 8.41
CA GLY A 273 -8.01 7.02 9.53
C GLY A 273 -6.89 7.39 10.49
N SER A 274 -6.77 6.60 11.56
CA SER A 274 -5.83 6.83 12.66
C SER A 274 -5.01 5.57 12.92
N SER A 275 -3.73 5.75 13.24
CA SER A 275 -2.84 4.67 13.71
C SER A 275 -2.28 5.03 15.08
N THR A 276 -2.43 4.14 16.05
CA THR A 276 -1.99 4.36 17.44
C THR A 276 -0.69 3.64 17.79
N ALA A 277 -0.08 2.94 16.83
CA ALA A 277 1.17 2.25 17.00
C ALA A 277 2.01 2.29 15.72
N ALA A 278 3.33 2.27 15.89
CA ALA A 278 4.27 2.09 14.81
C ALA A 278 4.30 0.61 14.33
N PRO A 279 4.51 0.33 13.03
CA PRO A 279 4.61 1.30 11.94
C PRO A 279 3.27 2.00 11.66
N PHE A 280 3.28 3.34 11.63
CA PHE A 280 2.05 4.11 11.47
C PHE A 280 1.55 4.00 10.04
N SER A 281 0.38 3.40 9.88
CA SER A 281 -0.19 3.16 8.55
C SER A 281 -1.72 3.09 8.58
N VAL A 282 -2.32 3.48 7.46
CA VAL A 282 -3.76 3.34 7.22
C VAL A 282 -4.03 2.85 5.80
N ASN A 283 -5.08 2.05 5.64
CA ASN A 283 -5.62 1.70 4.33
C ASN A 283 -6.56 2.79 3.88
N TRP A 284 -6.23 3.47 2.78
CA TRP A 284 -7.13 4.41 2.13
C TRP A 284 -7.81 3.75 0.93
N ASN A 285 -9.12 3.59 0.98
CA ASN A 285 -9.91 3.18 -0.18
C ASN A 285 -10.26 4.40 -1.05
N THR A 286 -9.55 4.59 -2.15
CA THR A 286 -9.72 5.72 -3.07
C THR A 286 -10.93 5.57 -3.98
N THR A 287 -11.64 4.43 -3.99
CA THR A 287 -12.83 4.27 -4.86
C THR A 287 -14.00 5.17 -4.46
N GLY A 288 -14.02 5.65 -3.20
CA GLY A 288 -15.00 6.62 -2.70
C GLY A 288 -14.52 8.08 -2.78
N ALA A 289 -13.26 8.30 -3.14
CA ALA A 289 -12.71 9.64 -3.32
C ALA A 289 -13.02 10.18 -4.72
N THR A 290 -13.04 11.50 -4.87
CA THR A 290 -13.11 12.14 -6.19
C THR A 290 -11.86 11.81 -7.00
N SER A 291 -11.94 11.82 -8.33
CA SER A 291 -10.72 11.76 -9.14
C SER A 291 -10.05 13.13 -9.23
N GLY A 292 -8.73 13.14 -9.34
CA GLY A 292 -7.92 14.35 -9.44
C GLY A 292 -6.86 14.46 -8.35
N ASN A 293 -6.38 15.68 -8.09
CA ASN A 293 -5.32 15.91 -7.11
C ASN A 293 -5.86 15.88 -5.68
N HIS A 294 -5.16 15.13 -4.82
CA HIS A 294 -5.40 15.02 -3.39
C HIS A 294 -4.15 15.47 -2.62
N THR A 295 -4.38 16.02 -1.44
CA THR A 295 -3.30 16.55 -0.59
C THR A 295 -3.32 15.78 0.71
N LEU A 296 -2.36 14.87 0.87
CA LEU A 296 -2.25 14.02 2.03
C LEU A 296 -1.40 14.69 3.10
N THR A 297 -1.87 14.64 4.35
CA THR A 297 -1.11 15.05 5.53
C THR A 297 -1.26 14.01 6.63
N ALA A 298 -0.26 13.93 7.50
CA ALA A 298 -0.32 13.15 8.73
C ALA A 298 -0.16 14.10 9.93
N GLN A 299 -1.03 13.98 10.93
CA GLN A 299 -0.92 14.72 12.18
C GLN A 299 -0.57 13.74 13.30
N ALA A 300 0.59 13.93 13.91
CA ALA A 300 1.02 13.15 15.06
C ALA A 300 0.64 13.87 16.37
N PHE A 301 0.25 13.09 17.36
CA PHE A 301 -0.09 13.53 18.71
C PHE A 301 0.76 12.77 19.72
N ASP A 302 1.22 13.45 20.76
CA ASP A 302 1.81 12.81 21.95
C ASP A 302 0.74 12.59 23.04
N ALA A 303 1.15 12.27 24.26
CA ALA A 303 0.24 12.11 25.40
C ALA A 303 0.01 13.41 26.21
N ALA A 304 0.79 14.46 25.96
CA ALA A 304 0.64 15.79 26.53
C ALA A 304 -0.34 16.68 25.77
N GLY A 305 -0.71 16.27 24.55
CA GLY A 305 -1.61 16.99 23.66
C GLY A 305 -0.88 17.91 22.70
N ASN A 306 0.46 17.88 22.61
CA ASN A 306 1.14 18.56 21.51
C ASN A 306 0.91 17.78 20.22
N SER A 307 0.96 18.50 19.11
CA SER A 307 0.79 17.89 17.79
C SER A 307 1.55 18.64 16.72
N THR A 308 1.94 17.90 15.69
CA THR A 308 2.52 18.45 14.46
C THR A 308 1.83 17.83 13.28
N THR A 309 1.56 18.65 12.26
CA THR A 309 1.13 18.21 10.95
C THR A 309 2.33 18.12 10.01
N SER A 310 2.46 17.02 9.28
CA SER A 310 3.52 16.81 8.30
C SER A 310 3.45 17.84 7.17
N SER A 311 4.55 17.95 6.42
CA SER A 311 4.46 18.54 5.07
C SER A 311 3.45 17.77 4.22
N ALA A 312 2.78 18.50 3.32
CA ALA A 312 1.78 17.94 2.43
C ALA A 312 2.41 17.09 1.33
N VAL A 313 1.81 15.93 1.04
CA VAL A 313 2.14 15.10 -0.11
C VAL A 313 0.99 15.15 -1.09
N THR A 314 1.20 15.79 -2.25
CA THR A 314 0.21 15.81 -3.33
C THR A 314 0.29 14.52 -4.15
N VAL A 315 -0.85 13.90 -4.38
CA VAL A 315 -1.02 12.70 -5.22
C VAL A 315 -2.19 12.91 -6.18
N LEU A 316 -2.30 12.07 -7.21
CA LEU A 316 -3.45 12.08 -8.11
C LEU A 316 -4.20 10.76 -7.97
N VAL A 317 -5.48 10.83 -7.61
CA VAL A 317 -6.37 9.67 -7.54
C VAL A 317 -7.05 9.48 -8.89
N ASP A 318 -6.90 8.28 -9.45
CA ASP A 318 -7.50 7.89 -10.71
C ASP A 318 -7.94 6.42 -10.68
N ASN A 319 -9.25 6.21 -10.55
CA ASN A 319 -9.86 4.88 -10.53
C ASN A 319 -10.54 4.52 -11.86
N PHE A 320 -10.41 5.35 -12.89
CA PHE A 320 -11.12 5.18 -14.14
C PHE A 320 -10.17 4.71 -15.23
N ALA A 321 -10.56 3.66 -15.95
CA ALA A 321 -9.79 3.25 -17.11
C ALA A 321 -9.90 4.27 -18.25
N PRO A 322 -8.88 4.38 -19.12
CA PRO A 322 -8.94 5.22 -20.30
C PRO A 322 -10.19 4.99 -21.13
N VAL A 323 -10.74 6.05 -21.71
CA VAL A 323 -11.80 5.95 -22.70
C VAL A 323 -11.17 5.72 -24.07
N ILE A 324 -11.39 4.53 -24.61
CA ILE A 324 -11.03 4.22 -25.99
C ILE A 324 -12.24 4.52 -26.88
N ILE A 325 -12.14 5.61 -27.63
CA ILE A 325 -13.08 5.93 -28.69
C ILE A 325 -12.60 5.17 -29.92
N THR A 326 -13.48 4.38 -30.51
CA THR A 326 -13.24 3.89 -31.86
C THR A 326 -13.25 5.10 -32.79
N GLY A 327 -12.08 5.74 -32.95
CA GLY A 327 -11.85 6.71 -34.00
C GLY A 327 -12.21 6.08 -35.34
N VAL A 328 -12.60 6.90 -36.30
CA VAL A 328 -12.90 6.44 -37.66
C VAL A 328 -11.73 5.57 -38.12
N PRO A 329 -11.88 4.25 -38.40
CA PRO A 329 -10.90 3.65 -39.29
C PRO A 329 -10.94 4.44 -40.60
N GLN A 330 -9.87 4.48 -41.39
CA GLN A 330 -10.05 4.70 -42.82
C GLN A 330 -10.72 3.45 -43.45
N TYR A 331 -11.80 2.95 -42.85
CA TYR A 331 -12.76 2.12 -43.56
C TYR A 331 -13.59 3.10 -44.36
N ASN A 332 -13.68 2.85 -45.65
CA ASN A 332 -14.60 3.57 -46.47
C ASN A 332 -16.01 3.28 -45.91
N PRO A 333 -16.82 4.27 -45.49
CA PRO A 333 -18.17 4.00 -45.00
C PRO A 333 -19.02 3.25 -46.05
N THR A 334 -18.67 3.34 -47.33
CA THR A 334 -19.29 2.54 -48.39
C THR A 334 -18.88 1.06 -48.38
N SER A 335 -17.72 0.71 -47.82
CA SER A 335 -17.24 -0.68 -47.74
C SER A 335 -17.76 -1.45 -46.54
N GLN A 336 -18.50 -0.83 -45.59
CA GLN A 336 -19.12 -1.51 -44.45
C GLN A 336 -18.21 -2.52 -43.71
N SER A 337 -16.96 -2.14 -43.43
CA SER A 337 -15.92 -2.96 -42.75
C SER A 337 -15.18 -3.99 -43.63
N TYR A 338 -15.47 -4.04 -44.93
CA TYR A 338 -14.69 -4.82 -45.88
C TYR A 338 -13.45 -4.03 -46.30
N VAL A 339 -12.30 -4.70 -46.32
CA VAL A 339 -10.99 -4.09 -46.59
C VAL A 339 -10.12 -4.98 -47.46
N ARG A 340 -9.16 -4.36 -48.16
CA ARG A 340 -8.17 -5.03 -49.00
C ARG A 340 -6.88 -4.22 -49.08
N GLY A 341 -5.78 -4.86 -49.46
CA GLY A 341 -4.49 -4.19 -49.62
C GLY A 341 -3.88 -3.76 -48.27
N ILE A 342 -3.19 -2.63 -48.27
CA ILE A 342 -2.65 -2.03 -47.03
C ILE A 342 -3.67 -1.02 -46.51
N VAL A 343 -4.11 -1.17 -45.27
CA VAL A 343 -5.08 -0.28 -44.63
C VAL A 343 -4.55 0.27 -43.32
N THR A 344 -5.01 1.47 -42.93
CA THR A 344 -4.70 2.06 -41.64
C THR A 344 -5.89 1.90 -40.69
N VAL A 345 -5.66 1.27 -39.54
CA VAL A 345 -6.66 1.07 -38.50
C VAL A 345 -6.35 1.98 -37.33
N GLY A 346 -7.30 2.86 -36.98
CA GLY A 346 -7.12 3.90 -35.98
C GLY A 346 -8.09 3.83 -34.81
N TRP A 347 -7.63 4.21 -33.63
CA TRP A 347 -8.44 4.50 -32.43
C TRP A 347 -8.02 5.83 -31.84
N SER A 348 -8.88 6.45 -31.04
CA SER A 348 -8.51 7.62 -30.24
C SER A 348 -8.65 7.25 -28.77
N VAL A 349 -7.66 7.61 -27.96
CA VAL A 349 -7.67 7.32 -26.53
C VAL A 349 -7.57 8.63 -25.77
N THR A 350 -8.42 8.78 -24.76
CA THR A 350 -8.37 9.88 -23.81
C THR A 350 -8.47 9.32 -22.40
N ASP A 351 -7.74 9.96 -21.49
CA ASP A 351 -7.81 9.69 -20.06
C ASP A 351 -8.47 10.86 -19.30
N GLN A 352 -9.24 11.68 -20.03
CA GLN A 352 -10.02 12.79 -19.49
C GLN A 352 -9.21 13.76 -18.59
N SER A 353 -7.91 13.91 -18.87
CA SER A 353 -6.96 14.74 -18.12
C SER A 353 -6.70 14.27 -16.67
N LEU A 354 -6.82 12.97 -16.39
CA LEU A 354 -6.44 12.34 -15.13
C LEU A 354 -4.96 11.94 -15.13
N SER A 355 -4.65 10.65 -14.91
CA SER A 355 -3.26 10.19 -14.83
C SER A 355 -2.54 10.20 -16.19
N GLY A 356 -3.30 10.25 -17.29
CA GLY A 356 -2.81 10.20 -18.66
C GLY A 356 -2.59 8.77 -19.12
N VAL A 357 -2.69 8.54 -20.43
CA VAL A 357 -2.42 7.22 -21.01
C VAL A 357 -0.91 6.93 -20.88
N ALA A 358 -0.55 5.79 -20.30
CA ALA A 358 0.84 5.33 -20.17
C ALA A 358 1.29 4.52 -21.38
N GLN A 359 0.42 3.65 -21.89
CA GLN A 359 0.75 2.72 -22.98
C GLN A 359 -0.50 2.29 -23.75
N THR A 360 -0.30 1.98 -25.03
CA THR A 360 -1.29 1.28 -25.85
C THR A 360 -0.68 0.06 -26.55
N GLU A 361 -1.49 -0.97 -26.74
CA GLU A 361 -1.12 -2.22 -27.40
C GLU A 361 -2.17 -2.57 -28.46
N PHE A 362 -1.73 -2.64 -29.71
CA PHE A 362 -2.54 -3.10 -30.82
C PHE A 362 -2.45 -4.61 -30.92
N MET A 363 -3.59 -5.26 -31.03
CA MET A 363 -3.70 -6.71 -31.12
C MET A 363 -4.48 -7.14 -32.36
N GLN A 364 -4.05 -8.26 -32.94
CA GLN A 364 -4.80 -9.00 -33.95
C GLN A 364 -5.06 -10.40 -33.41
N GLU A 365 -6.33 -10.82 -33.34
CA GLU A 365 -6.75 -12.12 -32.80
C GLU A 365 -6.20 -12.37 -31.39
N GLY A 366 -6.20 -11.33 -30.54
CA GLY A 366 -5.67 -11.38 -29.18
C GLY A 366 -4.14 -11.34 -29.07
N ILE A 367 -3.40 -11.35 -30.19
CA ILE A 367 -1.93 -11.30 -30.20
C ILE A 367 -1.47 -9.86 -30.38
N VAL A 368 -0.63 -9.36 -29.46
CA VAL A 368 -0.01 -8.03 -29.57
C VAL A 368 0.89 -7.98 -30.81
N LYS A 369 0.61 -7.00 -31.68
CA LYS A 369 1.36 -6.73 -32.92
C LYS A 369 2.22 -5.49 -32.84
N ALA A 370 1.79 -4.51 -32.06
CA ALA A 370 2.53 -3.27 -31.86
C ALA A 370 2.19 -2.69 -30.49
N THR A 371 3.16 -1.98 -29.93
CA THR A 371 3.03 -1.26 -28.66
C THR A 371 3.50 0.16 -28.88
N ALA A 372 2.76 1.13 -28.34
CA ALA A 372 3.12 2.54 -28.41
C ALA A 372 3.03 3.18 -27.02
N PRO A 373 3.91 4.13 -26.69
CA PRO A 373 3.75 4.93 -25.48
C PRO A 373 2.43 5.70 -25.54
N GLY A 374 1.85 5.91 -24.36
CA GLY A 374 0.61 6.64 -24.21
C GLY A 374 0.82 8.14 -24.14
N TYR A 375 -0.16 8.87 -24.67
CA TYR A 375 -0.31 10.32 -24.59
C TYR A 375 -1.81 10.67 -24.56
N SER A 376 -2.16 11.79 -23.93
CA SER A 376 -3.56 12.24 -23.81
C SER A 376 -4.11 12.78 -25.13
N GLY A 377 -5.33 12.36 -25.51
CA GLY A 377 -6.10 12.96 -26.61
C GLY A 377 -5.61 12.62 -28.03
N LEU A 378 -4.75 11.62 -28.20
CA LEU A 378 -4.17 11.26 -29.50
C LEU A 378 -4.92 10.15 -30.25
N THR A 379 -4.69 10.14 -31.56
CA THR A 379 -5.09 9.05 -32.46
C THR A 379 -3.93 8.09 -32.64
N TYR A 380 -4.21 6.81 -32.44
CA TYR A 380 -3.27 5.69 -32.54
C TYR A 380 -3.58 4.92 -33.82
N ASN A 381 -2.65 4.93 -34.76
CA ASN A 381 -2.79 4.32 -36.07
C ASN A 381 -1.89 3.09 -36.21
N PHE A 382 -2.45 2.00 -36.75
CA PHE A 382 -1.76 0.78 -37.08
C PHE A 382 -1.87 0.51 -38.59
N THR A 383 -0.73 0.36 -39.25
CA THR A 383 -0.70 -0.07 -40.66
C THR A 383 -0.88 -1.57 -40.71
N TRP A 384 -1.90 -2.02 -41.45
CA TRP A 384 -2.31 -3.40 -41.55
C TRP A 384 -2.24 -3.88 -43.00
N ASP A 385 -1.27 -4.75 -43.31
CA ASP A 385 -1.13 -5.35 -44.63
C ASP A 385 -2.03 -6.59 -44.74
N THR A 386 -3.18 -6.44 -45.41
CA THR A 386 -4.15 -7.52 -45.57
C THR A 386 -3.81 -8.45 -46.74
N ARG A 387 -2.83 -8.11 -47.59
CA ARG A 387 -2.46 -8.92 -48.77
C ARG A 387 -1.87 -10.27 -48.41
N VAL A 388 -1.34 -10.38 -47.20
CA VAL A 388 -0.74 -11.61 -46.65
C VAL A 388 -1.73 -12.41 -45.80
N LEU A 389 -2.99 -11.97 -45.72
CA LEU A 389 -4.04 -12.56 -44.90
C LEU A 389 -5.07 -13.28 -45.79
N GLY A 390 -5.62 -14.39 -45.28
CA GLY A 390 -6.73 -15.08 -45.94
C GLY A 390 -8.04 -14.29 -45.83
N ASN A 391 -8.93 -14.42 -46.81
CA ASN A 391 -10.21 -13.70 -46.84
C ASN A 391 -11.17 -14.22 -45.77
N ARG A 392 -11.40 -13.41 -44.74
CA ARG A 392 -12.32 -13.68 -43.62
C ARG A 392 -12.43 -12.46 -42.71
N SER A 393 -13.30 -12.54 -41.71
CA SER A 393 -13.30 -11.62 -40.57
C SER A 393 -12.05 -11.79 -39.70
N TYR A 394 -11.45 -10.68 -39.27
CA TYR A 394 -10.38 -10.62 -38.28
C TYR A 394 -10.79 -9.73 -37.11
N SER A 395 -10.49 -10.20 -35.89
CA SER A 395 -10.64 -9.40 -34.68
C SER A 395 -9.41 -8.54 -34.43
N LEU A 396 -9.61 -7.23 -34.33
CA LEU A 396 -8.58 -6.24 -34.02
C LEU A 396 -8.93 -5.56 -32.70
N ALA A 397 -7.94 -5.29 -31.86
CA ALA A 397 -8.17 -4.64 -30.59
C ALA A 397 -7.09 -3.60 -30.26
N LEU A 398 -7.49 -2.57 -29.54
CA LEU A 398 -6.58 -1.68 -28.83
C LEU A 398 -6.81 -1.86 -27.34
N ARG A 399 -5.74 -2.20 -26.60
CA ARG A 399 -5.70 -2.11 -25.15
C ARG A 399 -4.93 -0.85 -24.76
N ALA A 400 -5.48 -0.06 -23.86
CA ALA A 400 -4.86 1.13 -23.32
C ALA A 400 -4.74 1.01 -21.80
N THR A 401 -3.59 1.42 -21.28
CA THR A 401 -3.28 1.47 -19.85
C THR A 401 -2.90 2.90 -19.48
N ASP A 402 -3.48 3.46 -18.41
CA ASP A 402 -3.10 4.78 -17.88
C ASP A 402 -1.90 4.72 -16.92
N ASN A 403 -1.46 5.88 -16.42
CA ASN A 403 -0.33 5.94 -15.47
C ASN A 403 -0.72 5.52 -14.03
N ALA A 404 -2.01 5.46 -13.70
CA ALA A 404 -2.50 4.80 -12.48
C ALA A 404 -2.56 3.26 -12.60
N GLY A 405 -2.39 2.74 -13.82
CA GLY A 405 -2.42 1.33 -14.19
C GLY A 405 -3.81 0.79 -14.55
N ASN A 406 -4.85 1.62 -14.69
CA ASN A 406 -6.18 1.19 -15.14
C ASN A 406 -6.13 0.83 -16.62
N VAL A 407 -6.88 -0.20 -17.00
CA VAL A 407 -6.80 -0.82 -18.32
C VAL A 407 -8.17 -0.84 -18.96
N GLN A 408 -8.24 -0.43 -20.23
CA GLN A 408 -9.42 -0.60 -21.07
C GLN A 408 -9.03 -1.32 -22.36
N THR A 409 -9.93 -2.12 -22.92
CA THR A 409 -9.74 -2.74 -24.24
C THR A 409 -10.96 -2.49 -25.13
N SER A 410 -10.72 -2.04 -26.36
CA SER A 410 -11.75 -1.87 -27.39
C SER A 410 -11.45 -2.79 -28.57
N THR A 411 -12.43 -3.61 -28.94
CA THR A 411 -12.35 -4.55 -30.05
C THR A 411 -13.19 -4.09 -31.25
N ARG A 412 -12.73 -4.36 -32.46
CA ARG A 412 -13.50 -4.22 -33.71
C ARG A 412 -13.22 -5.39 -34.65
N SER A 413 -14.14 -5.69 -35.55
CA SER A 413 -13.96 -6.72 -36.58
C SER A 413 -13.91 -6.07 -37.96
N LEU A 414 -12.95 -6.49 -38.79
CA LEU A 414 -12.86 -6.12 -40.21
C LEU A 414 -12.83 -7.38 -41.06
N ILE A 415 -13.47 -7.35 -42.23
CA ILE A 415 -13.50 -8.46 -43.17
C ILE A 415 -12.45 -8.20 -44.26
N VAL A 416 -11.44 -9.06 -44.32
CA VAL A 416 -10.46 -9.03 -45.41
C VAL A 416 -11.06 -9.72 -46.62
N ASP A 417 -11.01 -9.02 -47.75
CA ASP A 417 -11.40 -9.57 -49.05
C ASP A 417 -10.49 -9.05 -50.17
N ASN A 418 -9.46 -9.83 -50.48
CA ASN A 418 -8.54 -9.57 -51.59
C ASN A 418 -8.92 -10.32 -52.88
N GLN A 419 -10.07 -11.01 -52.91
CA GLN A 419 -10.47 -11.81 -54.07
C GLN A 419 -11.29 -10.95 -55.04
N LEU A 420 -11.03 -11.09 -56.34
CA LEU A 420 -11.85 -10.43 -57.36
C LEU A 420 -13.23 -11.11 -57.44
N PRO A 421 -14.32 -10.36 -57.64
CA PRO A 421 -15.63 -10.95 -57.93
C PRO A 421 -15.63 -11.66 -59.30
N THR A 422 -16.66 -12.46 -59.57
CA THR A 422 -16.98 -12.96 -60.91
C THR A 422 -17.87 -11.98 -61.67
N SER A 423 -17.75 -11.93 -63.00
CA SER A 423 -18.65 -11.14 -63.86
C SER A 423 -18.79 -11.79 -65.22
N THR A 424 -20.04 -12.02 -65.65
CA THR A 424 -20.38 -12.57 -66.96
C THR A 424 -21.61 -11.88 -67.49
N LEU A 425 -21.51 -11.26 -68.67
CA LEU A 425 -22.65 -10.69 -69.40
C LEU A 425 -23.36 -11.83 -70.13
N THR A 426 -24.65 -12.02 -69.87
CA THR A 426 -25.45 -13.14 -70.41
C THR A 426 -26.46 -12.70 -71.46
N SER A 427 -26.85 -11.43 -71.47
CA SER A 427 -27.70 -10.83 -72.51
C SER A 427 -27.33 -9.35 -72.70
N PRO A 428 -27.28 -8.84 -73.94
CA PRO A 428 -27.49 -9.57 -75.20
C PRO A 428 -26.34 -10.53 -75.55
N ALA A 429 -26.58 -11.45 -76.49
CA ALA A 429 -25.54 -12.34 -77.00
C ALA A 429 -24.56 -11.57 -77.91
N ASN A 430 -23.30 -12.03 -77.99
CA ASN A 430 -22.32 -11.43 -78.87
C ASN A 430 -22.73 -11.56 -80.35
N GLY A 431 -22.70 -10.45 -81.09
CA GLY A 431 -23.16 -10.34 -82.47
C GLY A 431 -24.67 -10.15 -82.63
N ALA A 432 -25.43 -9.98 -81.55
CA ALA A 432 -26.87 -9.77 -81.65
C ALA A 432 -27.22 -8.46 -82.37
N VAL A 433 -28.26 -8.51 -83.20
CA VAL A 433 -28.93 -7.32 -83.73
C VAL A 433 -30.05 -6.95 -82.77
N VAL A 434 -30.04 -5.72 -82.25
CA VAL A 434 -30.95 -5.29 -81.19
C VAL A 434 -31.62 -3.97 -81.53
N SER A 435 -32.86 -3.76 -81.07
CA SER A 435 -33.59 -2.52 -81.30
C SER A 435 -34.63 -2.26 -80.19
N GLY A 436 -35.01 -1.00 -80.03
CA GLY A 436 -35.97 -0.57 -79.01
C GLY A 436 -35.41 -0.71 -77.60
N ASN A 437 -36.17 -1.33 -76.71
CA ASN A 437 -35.78 -1.54 -75.32
C ASN A 437 -35.11 -2.91 -75.15
N VAL A 438 -33.79 -2.91 -74.97
CA VAL A 438 -32.96 -4.11 -74.83
C VAL A 438 -32.73 -4.39 -73.34
N THR A 439 -32.94 -5.64 -72.91
CA THR A 439 -32.62 -6.04 -71.53
C THR A 439 -31.19 -6.56 -71.43
N LEU A 440 -30.35 -5.81 -70.75
CA LEU A 440 -29.01 -6.22 -70.33
C LEU A 440 -29.14 -7.14 -69.12
N THR A 441 -28.42 -8.25 -69.10
CA THR A 441 -28.40 -9.19 -67.98
C THR A 441 -26.99 -9.71 -67.74
N ALA A 442 -26.58 -9.77 -66.48
CA ALA A 442 -25.29 -10.32 -66.09
C ALA A 442 -25.42 -11.26 -64.88
N ASN A 443 -24.55 -12.27 -64.81
CA ASN A 443 -24.31 -13.07 -63.61
C ASN A 443 -22.98 -12.62 -62.99
N ALA A 444 -23.04 -12.27 -61.71
CA ALA A 444 -21.88 -11.88 -60.92
C ALA A 444 -22.04 -12.41 -59.50
N SER A 445 -20.93 -12.79 -58.89
CA SER A 445 -20.90 -13.32 -57.52
C SER A 445 -19.57 -12.97 -56.87
N ASP A 446 -19.58 -12.86 -55.55
CA ASP A 446 -18.38 -12.72 -54.76
C ASP A 446 -18.45 -13.65 -53.53
N THR A 447 -17.29 -14.08 -53.02
CA THR A 447 -17.21 -15.03 -51.90
C THR A 447 -17.41 -14.39 -50.53
N GLN A 448 -17.19 -13.08 -50.41
CA GLN A 448 -17.41 -12.33 -49.17
C GLN A 448 -18.67 -11.49 -49.30
N ALA A 449 -18.68 -10.49 -50.20
CA ALA A 449 -19.87 -9.69 -50.42
C ALA A 449 -19.83 -8.88 -51.72
N MET A 450 -20.82 -9.13 -52.55
CA MET A 450 -21.08 -8.34 -53.74
C MET A 450 -21.62 -6.95 -53.39
N LEU A 451 -21.20 -5.91 -54.13
CA LEU A 451 -21.71 -4.55 -53.99
C LEU A 451 -22.68 -4.20 -55.14
N GLN A 452 -22.23 -4.32 -56.39
CA GLN A 452 -23.05 -3.95 -57.56
C GLN A 452 -22.47 -4.47 -58.87
N VAL A 453 -23.32 -4.52 -59.90
CA VAL A 453 -22.88 -4.62 -61.31
C VAL A 453 -23.12 -3.28 -62.00
N VAL A 454 -22.15 -2.84 -62.78
CA VAL A 454 -22.22 -1.67 -63.64
C VAL A 454 -22.20 -2.12 -65.10
N PHE A 455 -23.20 -1.74 -65.89
CA PHE A 455 -23.15 -1.91 -67.34
C PHE A 455 -22.51 -0.68 -67.98
N GLU A 456 -21.50 -0.95 -68.80
CA GLU A 456 -20.80 0.03 -69.61
C GLU A 456 -21.18 -0.17 -71.08
N ILE A 457 -21.53 0.92 -71.76
CA ILE A 457 -21.83 0.95 -73.19
C ILE A 457 -20.85 1.92 -73.84
N ASP A 458 -20.06 1.44 -74.79
CA ASP A 458 -19.04 2.21 -75.54
C ASP A 458 -18.07 2.99 -74.65
N GLY A 459 -17.62 2.38 -73.55
CA GLY A 459 -16.71 3.04 -72.60
C GLY A 459 -17.42 3.84 -71.50
N VAL A 460 -18.74 4.03 -71.58
CA VAL A 460 -19.50 4.87 -70.65
C VAL A 460 -20.27 4.02 -69.65
N SER A 461 -19.94 4.13 -68.36
CA SER A 461 -20.68 3.49 -67.26
C SER A 461 -22.09 4.09 -67.16
N THR A 462 -23.10 3.32 -67.58
CA THR A 462 -24.45 3.85 -67.81
C THR A 462 -25.45 3.42 -66.73
N TYR A 463 -25.30 2.20 -66.20
CA TYR A 463 -26.32 1.60 -65.34
C TYR A 463 -25.73 0.89 -64.12
N PHE A 464 -26.20 1.24 -62.93
CA PHE A 464 -25.75 0.68 -61.66
C PHE A 464 -26.86 -0.19 -61.06
N VAL A 465 -26.55 -1.47 -60.79
CA VAL A 465 -27.51 -2.45 -60.27
C VAL A 465 -26.97 -3.06 -58.97
N GLY A 466 -27.58 -2.69 -57.84
CA GLY A 466 -27.08 -3.03 -56.49
C GLY A 466 -27.45 -4.42 -55.97
N SER A 467 -28.34 -5.16 -56.64
CA SER A 467 -28.73 -6.50 -56.19
C SER A 467 -29.07 -7.41 -57.37
N SER A 468 -28.88 -8.72 -57.16
CA SER A 468 -29.31 -9.75 -58.11
C SER A 468 -30.84 -9.85 -58.15
N PRO A 469 -31.46 -10.10 -59.33
CA PRO A 469 -30.83 -10.29 -60.64
C PRO A 469 -30.27 -8.98 -61.21
N TYR A 470 -29.06 -9.03 -61.76
CA TYR A 470 -28.41 -7.85 -62.34
C TYR A 470 -28.94 -7.58 -63.74
N THR A 471 -30.05 -6.85 -63.83
CA THR A 471 -30.71 -6.52 -65.08
C THR A 471 -30.93 -5.02 -65.25
N ARG A 472 -30.91 -4.57 -66.51
CA ARG A 472 -31.32 -3.20 -66.85
C ARG A 472 -31.81 -3.07 -68.27
N THR A 473 -32.76 -2.16 -68.48
CA THR A 473 -33.22 -1.78 -69.82
C THR A 473 -32.33 -0.68 -70.42
N TRP A 474 -31.80 -0.94 -71.61
CA TRP A 474 -31.13 0.00 -72.49
C TRP A 474 -32.05 0.38 -73.65
N ASN A 475 -32.33 1.67 -73.81
CA ASN A 475 -33.12 2.18 -74.93
C ASN A 475 -32.19 2.55 -76.10
N THR A 476 -32.35 1.89 -77.24
CA THR A 476 -31.53 2.13 -78.44
C THR A 476 -32.12 3.18 -79.38
N ALA A 477 -33.20 3.87 -79.00
CA ALA A 477 -33.82 4.89 -79.84
C ALA A 477 -32.81 6.00 -80.18
N GLY A 478 -32.66 6.29 -81.48
CA GLY A 478 -31.73 7.29 -81.97
C GLY A 478 -30.26 6.85 -82.01
N LEU A 479 -29.96 5.60 -81.67
CA LEU A 479 -28.64 4.98 -81.85
C LEU A 479 -28.62 4.18 -83.15
N SER A 480 -27.44 3.98 -83.74
CA SER A 480 -27.22 3.12 -84.91
C SER A 480 -25.78 2.65 -84.94
N GLY A 481 -25.54 1.52 -85.61
CA GLY A 481 -24.19 0.96 -85.76
C GLY A 481 -23.81 0.00 -84.64
N THR A 482 -22.50 -0.14 -84.43
CA THR A 482 -21.94 -1.15 -83.54
C THR A 482 -21.70 -0.58 -82.15
N HIS A 483 -22.23 -1.23 -81.13
CA HIS A 483 -22.07 -0.87 -79.73
C HIS A 483 -21.41 -2.00 -78.94
N THR A 484 -20.53 -1.64 -78.01
CA THR A 484 -19.83 -2.60 -77.14
C THR A 484 -20.36 -2.49 -75.71
N ILE A 485 -20.75 -3.63 -75.15
CA ILE A 485 -21.35 -3.74 -73.82
C ILE A 485 -20.43 -4.57 -72.91
N VAL A 486 -20.17 -4.07 -71.71
CA VAL A 486 -19.40 -4.76 -70.67
C VAL A 486 -20.16 -4.72 -69.36
N ALA A 487 -20.21 -5.83 -68.62
CA ALA A 487 -20.67 -5.85 -67.23
C ALA A 487 -19.45 -5.83 -66.28
N ILE A 488 -19.39 -4.85 -65.39
CA ILE A 488 -18.34 -4.71 -64.38
C ILE A 488 -18.92 -5.04 -63.01
N ALA A 489 -18.50 -6.15 -62.42
CA ALA A 489 -18.82 -6.49 -61.04
C ALA A 489 -17.90 -5.74 -60.08
N TYR A 490 -18.48 -5.21 -59.00
CA TYR A 490 -17.76 -4.65 -57.86
C TYR A 490 -18.22 -5.37 -56.59
N ASP A 491 -17.27 -5.79 -55.76
CA ASP A 491 -17.53 -6.25 -54.39
C ASP A 491 -17.47 -5.09 -53.39
N ARG A 492 -17.71 -5.39 -52.11
CA ARG A 492 -17.71 -4.39 -51.03
C ARG A 492 -16.32 -3.93 -50.60
N ALA A 493 -15.28 -4.75 -50.76
CA ALA A 493 -13.89 -4.33 -50.52
C ALA A 493 -13.34 -3.44 -51.66
N GLY A 494 -14.11 -3.32 -52.75
CA GLY A 494 -13.80 -2.52 -53.93
C GLY A 494 -13.01 -3.29 -54.98
N ASN A 495 -12.88 -4.62 -54.89
CA ASN A 495 -12.37 -5.38 -56.03
C ASN A 495 -13.39 -5.37 -57.15
N SER A 496 -12.88 -5.43 -58.38
CA SER A 496 -13.71 -5.38 -59.57
C SER A 496 -13.24 -6.34 -60.64
N ARG A 497 -14.21 -6.84 -61.41
CA ARG A 497 -13.96 -7.68 -62.58
C ARG A 497 -14.89 -7.27 -63.71
N ARG A 498 -14.30 -7.05 -64.89
CA ARG A 498 -15.03 -6.86 -66.15
C ARG A 498 -15.37 -8.23 -66.75
N SER A 499 -16.57 -8.35 -67.32
CA SER A 499 -16.92 -9.48 -68.18
C SER A 499 -16.14 -9.39 -69.50
N ASN A 500 -16.21 -10.45 -70.31
CA ASN A 500 -15.91 -10.31 -71.74
C ASN A 500 -16.85 -9.26 -72.35
N ALA A 501 -16.35 -8.51 -73.33
CA ALA A 501 -17.14 -7.56 -74.08
C ALA A 501 -18.09 -8.29 -75.04
N VAL A 502 -19.30 -7.77 -75.17
CA VAL A 502 -20.31 -8.20 -76.15
C VAL A 502 -20.50 -7.05 -77.14
N THR A 503 -20.40 -7.37 -78.42
CA THR A 503 -20.65 -6.42 -79.50
C THR A 503 -22.04 -6.67 -80.08
N VAL A 504 -22.84 -5.62 -80.25
CA VAL A 504 -24.18 -5.69 -80.86
C VAL A 504 -24.34 -4.65 -81.95
N THR A 505 -25.29 -4.87 -82.86
CA THR A 505 -25.63 -3.92 -83.93
C THR A 505 -27.03 -3.36 -83.71
N VAL A 506 -27.14 -2.03 -83.70
CA VAL A 506 -28.43 -1.31 -83.75
C VAL A 506 -28.70 -0.92 -85.21
N PRO A 507 -29.81 -1.38 -85.83
CA PRO A 507 -30.14 -1.13 -87.23
C PRO A 507 -30.25 0.34 -87.64
#